data_AF-A0A058ZCG2-F1
#
_entry.id   AF-A0A058ZCG2-F1
#
_cell.length_a   1.000
_cell.length_b   1.000
_cell.length_c   1.000
_cell.angle_alpha   90.00
_cell.angle_beta   90.00
_cell.angle_gamma   90.00
#
_symmetry.space_group_name_H-M   'P 1'
#
loop_
_entity.id
_entity.type
_entity.pdbx_description
1 polymer ?
#
loop_
_entity_poly.entity_id
_entity_poly.type
_entity_poly.pdbx_seq_one_letter_code
_entity_poly.pdbx_strand_id
1 'polypeptide(L)'
;MGARASTLSRDDIEELSEISSFTPQQIIRLYKRFRRLDRDDLGLLNTDDILNAIPELAMNPLAERICAVLDPHDTETIHFRQFCEVLGAFSPHASRERKLMFAFKIYDVNDDGFITADEMLTVLQMLAGTGGPDSLSLAQLTALAEQTVKDADLDGDGRVSFQEFVQSSQGIDVHEKFTIIF
;
A
#
# COMPACT_ATOMS: atom_id res chain seq x y z
N MET A 1 -13.88 20.89 -31.69
CA MET A 1 -12.58 20.19 -31.85
C MET A 1 -12.55 19.12 -30.79
N GLY A 2 -12.60 17.84 -31.17
CA GLY A 2 -12.75 16.72 -30.23
C GLY A 2 -11.41 16.30 -29.63
N ALA A 3 -11.26 16.48 -28.32
CA ALA A 3 -10.13 15.92 -27.59
C ALA A 3 -10.26 14.39 -27.59
N ARG A 4 -9.19 13.71 -28.01
CA ARG A 4 -9.10 12.25 -27.98
C ARG A 4 -9.18 11.80 -26.53
N ALA A 5 -10.23 11.06 -26.16
CA ALA A 5 -10.21 10.24 -24.96
C ALA A 5 -9.06 9.23 -25.11
N SER A 6 -7.96 9.44 -24.39
CA SER A 6 -6.81 8.55 -24.38
C SER A 6 -7.30 7.14 -24.05
N THR A 7 -7.29 6.27 -25.04
CA THR A 7 -7.70 4.88 -24.87
C THR A 7 -6.43 4.10 -24.55
N LEU A 8 -6.46 3.22 -23.54
CA LEU A 8 -5.32 2.32 -23.28
C LEU A 8 -4.94 1.60 -24.56
N SER A 9 -3.67 1.72 -24.96
CA SER A 9 -3.15 0.95 -26.09
C SER A 9 -3.02 -0.52 -25.71
N ARG A 10 -2.83 -1.38 -26.71
CA ARG A 10 -2.60 -2.80 -26.46
C ARG A 10 -1.31 -3.02 -25.66
N ASP A 11 -0.28 -2.25 -26.00
CA ASP A 11 1.04 -2.33 -25.36
C ASP A 11 0.94 -1.90 -23.88
N ASP A 12 0.16 -0.85 -23.57
CA ASP A 12 -0.10 -0.44 -22.18
C ASP A 12 -0.79 -1.55 -21.38
N ILE A 13 -1.75 -2.26 -21.98
CA ILE A 13 -2.48 -3.34 -21.31
C ILE A 13 -1.56 -4.55 -21.05
N GLU A 14 -0.67 -4.86 -21.99
CA GLU A 14 0.31 -5.94 -21.84
C GLU A 14 1.31 -5.59 -20.72
N GLU A 15 1.87 -4.37 -20.73
CA GLU A 15 2.75 -3.90 -19.65
C GLU A 15 2.05 -3.91 -18.28
N LEU A 16 0.83 -3.36 -18.20
CA LEU A 16 0.06 -3.32 -16.97
C LEU A 16 -0.28 -4.72 -16.45
N SER A 17 -0.45 -5.70 -17.34
CA SER A 17 -0.73 -7.10 -16.96
C SER A 17 0.47 -7.75 -16.29
N GLU A 18 1.66 -7.50 -16.81
CA GLU A 18 2.92 -7.97 -16.23
C GLU A 18 3.18 -7.35 -14.85
N ILE A 19 2.99 -6.03 -14.73
CA ILE A 19 3.30 -5.35 -13.48
C ILE A 19 2.23 -5.52 -12.40
N SER A 20 0.99 -5.90 -12.69
CA SER A 20 -0.08 -5.95 -11.67
C SER A 20 -0.66 -7.34 -11.44
N SER A 21 -0.24 -8.34 -12.23
CA SER A 21 -0.83 -9.69 -12.23
C SER A 21 -2.34 -9.69 -12.52
N PHE A 22 -2.86 -8.62 -13.14
CA PHE A 22 -4.24 -8.54 -13.62
C PHE A 22 -4.35 -9.01 -15.07
N THR A 23 -5.48 -9.63 -15.40
CA THR A 23 -5.80 -9.95 -16.78
C THR A 23 -6.10 -8.68 -17.59
N PRO A 24 -5.92 -8.71 -18.93
CA PRO A 24 -6.32 -7.60 -19.80
C PRO A 24 -7.76 -7.11 -19.57
N GLN A 25 -8.69 -8.03 -19.30
CA GLN A 25 -10.08 -7.68 -19.02
C GLN A 25 -10.26 -6.95 -17.68
N GLN A 26 -9.50 -7.34 -16.65
CA GLN A 26 -9.50 -6.65 -15.36
C GLN A 26 -8.90 -5.25 -15.50
N ILE A 27 -7.81 -5.08 -16.25
CA ILE A 27 -7.20 -3.77 -16.51
C ILE A 27 -8.19 -2.83 -17.20
N ILE A 28 -8.90 -3.30 -18.24
CA ILE A 28 -9.92 -2.49 -18.91
C ILE A 28 -11.05 -2.09 -17.96
N ARG A 29 -11.47 -3.00 -17.05
CA ARG A 29 -12.50 -2.69 -16.04
C ARG A 29 -12.00 -1.67 -15.02
N LEU A 30 -10.76 -1.83 -14.54
CA LEU A 30 -10.11 -0.90 -13.62
C LEU A 30 -9.96 0.48 -14.27
N TYR A 31 -9.56 0.54 -15.55
CA TYR A 31 -9.43 1.79 -16.28
C TYR A 31 -10.76 2.52 -16.43
N LYS A 32 -11.85 1.79 -16.74
CA LYS A 32 -13.19 2.37 -16.77
C LYS A 32 -13.63 2.90 -15.41
N ARG A 33 -13.21 2.26 -14.31
CA ARG A 33 -13.48 2.74 -12.94
C ARG A 33 -12.63 3.97 -12.62
N PHE A 34 -11.34 3.94 -12.92
CA PHE A 34 -10.41 5.08 -12.80
C PHE A 34 -10.95 6.33 -13.50
N ARG A 35 -11.38 6.20 -14.76
CA ARG A 35 -11.95 7.29 -15.55
C ARG A 35 -13.30 7.83 -15.04
N ARG A 36 -14.01 7.08 -14.20
CA ARG A 36 -15.21 7.59 -13.52
C ARG A 36 -14.88 8.38 -12.26
N LEU A 37 -13.69 8.15 -11.70
CA LEU A 37 -13.19 8.82 -10.50
C LEU A 37 -12.44 10.09 -10.86
N ASP A 38 -11.74 10.09 -11.99
CA ASP A 38 -11.08 11.24 -12.63
C ASP A 38 -12.13 12.23 -13.17
N ARG A 39 -12.75 13.00 -12.26
CA ARG A 39 -13.85 13.94 -12.57
C ARG A 39 -13.40 15.10 -13.46
N ASP A 40 -12.15 15.50 -13.31
CA ASP A 40 -11.57 16.66 -14.00
C ASP A 40 -10.93 16.28 -15.35
N ASP A 41 -10.98 14.99 -15.72
CA ASP A 41 -10.45 14.45 -16.98
C ASP A 41 -8.95 14.74 -17.17
N LEU A 42 -8.20 14.73 -16.07
CA LEU A 42 -6.76 15.00 -16.05
C LEU A 42 -5.92 13.73 -16.23
N GLY A 43 -6.55 12.55 -16.11
CA GLY A 43 -5.86 11.27 -16.08
C GLY A 43 -5.16 10.98 -14.75
N LEU A 44 -5.55 11.68 -13.69
CA LEU A 44 -4.96 11.66 -12.35
C LEU A 44 -6.06 11.45 -11.32
N LEU A 45 -5.75 10.74 -10.25
CA LEU A 45 -6.59 10.68 -9.05
C LEU A 45 -5.82 11.27 -7.88
N ASN A 46 -6.50 11.96 -6.98
CA ASN A 46 -5.94 12.28 -5.67
C ASN A 46 -6.29 11.18 -4.65
N THR A 47 -5.76 11.31 -3.44
CA THR A 47 -6.05 10.40 -2.32
C THR A 47 -7.56 10.29 -2.05
N ASP A 48 -8.28 11.40 -2.02
CA ASP A 48 -9.73 11.42 -1.76
C ASP A 48 -10.50 10.64 -2.83
N ASP A 49 -10.12 10.74 -4.10
CA ASP A 49 -10.76 10.01 -5.19
C ASP A 49 -10.61 8.49 -5.01
N ILE A 50 -9.45 8.04 -4.53
CA ILE A 50 -9.18 6.62 -4.27
C ILE A 50 -9.97 6.12 -3.05
N LEU A 51 -10.01 6.91 -1.97
CA LEU A 51 -10.78 6.56 -0.77
C LEU A 51 -12.28 6.53 -1.07
N ASN A 52 -12.78 7.49 -1.86
CA ASN A 52 -14.17 7.49 -2.34
C ASN A 52 -14.46 6.31 -3.27
N ALA A 53 -13.47 5.87 -4.04
CA ALA A 53 -13.62 4.77 -4.98
C ALA A 53 -13.73 3.40 -4.30
N ILE A 54 -13.02 3.22 -3.19
CA ILE A 54 -12.84 1.94 -2.51
C ILE A 54 -13.22 2.14 -1.04
N PRO A 55 -14.53 2.05 -0.70
CA PRO A 55 -15.00 2.22 0.66
C PRO A 55 -14.30 1.30 1.66
N GLU A 56 -13.95 0.08 1.24
CA GLU A 56 -13.22 -0.88 2.05
C GLU A 56 -11.81 -0.40 2.40
N LEU A 57 -11.16 0.32 1.48
CA LEU A 57 -9.87 0.95 1.74
C LEU A 57 -10.04 2.17 2.65
N ALA A 58 -11.07 3.00 2.44
CA ALA A 58 -11.33 4.15 3.30
C ALA A 58 -11.63 3.80 4.76
N MET A 59 -12.16 2.61 5.02
CA MET A 59 -12.37 2.09 6.38
C MET A 59 -11.10 1.50 7.01
N ASN A 60 -10.02 1.32 6.24
CA ASN A 60 -8.77 0.79 6.75
C ASN A 60 -8.01 1.87 7.54
N PRO A 61 -7.61 1.63 8.79
CA PRO A 61 -6.82 2.60 9.57
C PRO A 61 -5.49 3.00 8.90
N LEU A 62 -5.00 2.18 7.97
CA LEU A 62 -3.77 2.42 7.21
C LEU A 62 -4.03 3.02 5.82
N ALA A 63 -5.25 3.48 5.54
CA ALA A 63 -5.61 4.00 4.22
C ALA A 63 -4.68 5.13 3.75
N GLU A 64 -4.39 6.09 4.63
CA GLU A 64 -3.47 7.19 4.33
C GLU A 64 -2.06 6.70 4.02
N ARG A 65 -1.57 5.69 4.74
CA ARG A 65 -0.26 5.07 4.46
C ARG A 65 -0.27 4.32 3.13
N ILE A 66 -1.33 3.58 2.82
CA ILE A 66 -1.50 2.91 1.52
C ILE A 66 -1.50 3.93 0.37
N CYS A 67 -2.14 5.08 0.57
CA CYS A 67 -2.13 6.20 -0.39
C CYS A 67 -0.76 6.89 -0.48
N ALA A 68 -0.03 7.03 0.61
CA ALA A 68 1.35 7.53 0.56
C ALA A 68 2.27 6.59 -0.23
N VAL A 69 2.08 5.26 -0.11
CA VAL A 69 2.82 4.28 -0.93
C VAL A 69 2.44 4.36 -2.42
N LEU A 70 1.23 4.82 -2.75
CA LEU A 70 0.79 5.06 -4.13
C LEU A 70 1.45 6.29 -4.77
N ASP A 71 1.85 7.26 -3.95
CA ASP A 71 2.45 8.53 -4.37
C ASP A 71 3.80 8.77 -3.67
N PRO A 72 4.86 8.01 -4.04
CA PRO A 72 6.16 8.07 -3.37
C PRO A 72 6.88 9.42 -3.55
N HIS A 73 6.36 10.30 -4.41
CA HIS A 73 6.93 11.62 -4.68
C HIS A 73 6.10 12.76 -4.09
N ASP A 74 5.06 12.44 -3.31
CA ASP A 74 4.15 13.42 -2.69
C ASP A 74 3.67 14.47 -3.70
N THR A 75 3.27 14.00 -4.88
CA THR A 75 2.76 14.84 -5.97
C THR A 75 1.28 15.20 -5.77
N GLU A 76 0.64 14.62 -4.77
CA GLU A 76 -0.80 14.61 -4.51
C GLU A 76 -1.61 13.99 -5.67
N THR A 77 -0.94 13.26 -6.56
CA THR A 77 -1.54 12.73 -7.79
C THR A 77 -1.07 11.31 -8.09
N ILE A 78 -2.03 10.47 -8.47
CA ILE A 78 -1.81 9.04 -8.70
C ILE A 78 -2.26 8.71 -10.13
N HIS A 79 -1.29 8.26 -10.92
CA HIS A 79 -1.51 7.80 -12.28
C HIS A 79 -2.15 6.40 -12.30
N PHE A 80 -2.80 6.06 -13.42
CA PHE A 80 -3.43 4.75 -13.58
C PHE A 80 -2.46 3.56 -13.41
N ARG A 81 -1.18 3.75 -13.78
CA ARG A 81 -0.12 2.75 -13.57
C ARG A 81 0.09 2.45 -12.08
N GLN A 82 0.33 3.49 -11.27
CA GLN A 82 0.52 3.37 -9.82
C GLN A 82 -0.69 2.73 -9.16
N PHE A 83 -1.89 3.14 -9.58
CA PHE A 83 -3.15 2.55 -9.14
C PHE A 83 -3.21 1.03 -9.40
N CYS A 84 -2.78 0.58 -10.58
CA CYS A 84 -2.73 -0.86 -10.91
C CYS A 84 -1.63 -1.60 -10.13
N GLU A 85 -0.46 -1.00 -9.92
CA GLU A 85 0.66 -1.63 -9.22
C GLU A 85 0.31 -1.99 -7.77
N VAL A 86 -0.41 -1.11 -7.09
CA VAL A 86 -0.84 -1.28 -5.69
C VAL A 86 -2.02 -2.23 -5.58
N LEU A 87 -3.07 -2.06 -6.40
CA LEU A 87 -4.16 -3.05 -6.42
C LEU A 87 -3.63 -4.44 -6.78
N GLY A 88 -2.61 -4.50 -7.64
CA GLY A 88 -1.91 -5.73 -7.98
C GLY A 88 -1.26 -6.39 -6.77
N ALA A 89 -0.74 -5.64 -5.80
CA ALA A 89 -0.19 -6.21 -4.56
C ALA A 89 -1.26 -6.95 -3.72
N PHE A 90 -2.52 -6.51 -3.79
CA PHE A 90 -3.64 -7.18 -3.12
C PHE A 90 -4.25 -8.35 -3.92
N SER A 91 -3.77 -8.59 -5.13
CA SER A 91 -4.25 -9.68 -5.99
C SER A 91 -3.98 -11.04 -5.33
N PRO A 92 -4.90 -12.02 -5.47
CA PRO A 92 -4.63 -13.40 -5.05
C PRO A 92 -3.43 -14.03 -5.78
N HIS A 93 -3.08 -13.50 -6.96
CA HIS A 93 -1.95 -13.96 -7.79
C HIS A 93 -0.63 -13.26 -7.45
N ALA A 94 -0.62 -12.25 -6.58
CA ALA A 94 0.61 -11.59 -6.19
C ALA A 94 1.51 -12.52 -5.37
N SER A 95 2.81 -12.49 -5.67
CA SER A 95 3.80 -13.27 -4.91
C SER A 95 3.87 -12.81 -3.45
N ARG A 96 4.26 -13.73 -2.56
CA ARG A 96 4.50 -13.41 -1.15
C ARG A 96 5.49 -12.27 -0.98
N GLU A 97 6.56 -12.27 -1.77
CA GLU A 97 7.58 -11.21 -1.74
C GLU A 97 7.00 -9.84 -2.09
N ARG A 98 6.15 -9.75 -3.12
CA ARG A 98 5.51 -8.50 -3.50
C ARG A 98 4.58 -7.97 -2.41
N LYS A 99 3.81 -8.87 -1.78
CA LYS A 99 2.94 -8.51 -0.65
C LYS A 99 3.74 -8.01 0.54
N LEU A 100 4.86 -8.67 0.85
CA LEU A 100 5.77 -8.26 1.92
C LEU A 100 6.44 -6.93 1.62
N MET A 101 6.88 -6.70 0.38
CA MET A 101 7.47 -5.42 -0.03
C MET A 101 6.46 -4.28 0.11
N PHE A 102 5.21 -4.52 -0.30
CA PHE A 102 4.15 -3.54 -0.13
C PHE A 102 3.85 -3.27 1.35
N ALA A 103 3.79 -4.31 2.18
CA ALA A 103 3.65 -4.17 3.62
C ALA A 103 4.82 -3.38 4.23
N PHE A 104 6.06 -3.67 3.83
CA PHE A 104 7.25 -2.98 4.28
C PHE A 104 7.17 -1.47 4.00
N LYS A 105 6.79 -1.09 2.77
CA LYS A 105 6.61 0.33 2.39
C LYS A 105 5.52 1.05 3.18
N ILE A 106 4.53 0.34 3.73
CA ILE A 106 3.54 0.97 4.62
C ILE A 106 4.21 1.41 5.93
N TYR A 107 5.13 0.59 6.46
CA TYR A 107 5.88 0.86 7.68
C TYR A 107 7.04 1.83 7.48
N ASP A 108 7.78 1.74 6.38
CA ASP A 108 8.86 2.66 6.02
C ASP A 108 8.25 4.01 5.60
N VAL A 109 8.29 5.00 6.49
CA VAL A 109 7.57 6.28 6.30
C VAL A 109 8.37 7.22 5.42
N ASN A 110 9.69 7.20 5.57
CA ASN A 110 10.60 8.09 4.84
C ASN A 110 11.17 7.47 3.54
N ASP A 111 10.82 6.20 3.23
CA ASP A 111 11.30 5.40 2.07
C ASP A 111 12.83 5.29 2.02
N ASP A 112 13.49 5.21 3.19
CA ASP A 112 14.94 5.04 3.30
C ASP A 112 15.41 3.58 3.21
N GLY A 113 14.45 2.65 3.15
CA GLY A 113 14.68 1.21 3.06
C GLY A 113 14.82 0.51 4.41
N PHE A 114 14.57 1.22 5.52
CA PHE A 114 14.64 0.71 6.87
C PHE A 114 13.39 1.10 7.66
N ILE A 115 13.01 0.28 8.65
CA ILE A 115 11.94 0.61 9.59
C ILE A 115 12.57 0.90 10.95
N THR A 116 12.43 2.14 11.40
CA THR A 116 12.82 2.56 12.75
C THR A 116 11.74 2.26 13.79
N ALA A 117 12.10 2.30 15.08
CA ALA A 117 11.12 2.17 16.16
C ALA A 117 10.07 3.29 16.14
N ASP A 118 10.45 4.51 15.72
CA ASP A 118 9.54 5.65 15.59
C ASP A 118 8.51 5.45 14.46
N GLU A 119 8.95 4.89 13.34
CA GLU A 119 8.07 4.56 12.21
C GLU A 119 7.12 3.40 12.55
N MET A 120 7.65 2.36 13.21
CA MET A 120 6.85 1.27 13.75
C MET A 120 5.77 1.79 14.72
N LEU A 121 6.16 2.70 15.64
CA LEU A 121 5.24 3.32 16.58
C LEU A 121 4.15 4.12 15.87
N THR A 122 4.50 4.87 14.82
CA THR A 122 3.56 5.65 14.02
C THR A 122 2.46 4.76 13.43
N VAL A 123 2.83 3.63 12.82
CA VAL A 123 1.85 2.68 12.27
C VAL A 123 1.04 1.99 13.36
N LEU A 124 1.67 1.62 14.49
CA LEU A 124 0.97 1.02 15.63
C LEU A 124 -0.08 1.96 16.24
N GLN A 125 0.20 3.27 16.29
CA GLN A 125 -0.77 4.28 16.74
C GLN A 125 -1.99 4.36 15.82
N MET A 126 -1.79 4.29 14.50
CA MET A 126 -2.88 4.26 13.53
C MET A 126 -3.76 3.01 13.72
N LEU A 127 -3.15 1.86 13.98
CA LEU A 127 -3.86 0.58 14.18
C LEU A 127 -4.58 0.48 15.54
N ALA A 128 -3.96 0.97 16.62
CA ALA A 128 -4.53 0.92 17.96
C ALA A 128 -5.79 1.79 18.12
N GLY A 129 -5.97 2.76 17.21
CA GLY A 129 -7.07 3.71 17.24
C GLY A 129 -6.98 4.67 18.42
N THR A 130 -7.72 5.78 18.34
CA THR A 130 -7.79 6.75 19.44
C THR A 130 -8.99 6.44 20.35
N GLY A 131 -8.73 6.03 21.60
CA GLY A 131 -9.69 6.19 22.70
C GLY A 131 -10.68 5.06 22.99
N GLY A 132 -10.40 3.82 22.60
CA GLY A 132 -11.17 2.65 23.09
C GLY A 132 -10.79 2.24 24.53
N PRO A 133 -11.68 1.57 25.29
CA PRO A 133 -11.36 1.10 26.65
C PRO A 133 -10.22 0.08 26.70
N ASP A 134 -9.94 -0.60 25.58
CA ASP A 134 -8.83 -1.54 25.41
C ASP A 134 -7.63 -0.90 24.64
N SER A 135 -7.64 0.42 24.42
CA SER A 135 -6.53 1.08 23.71
C SER A 135 -5.27 1.06 24.57
N LEU A 136 -4.17 0.60 23.99
CA LEU A 136 -2.87 0.64 24.64
C LEU A 136 -2.46 2.10 24.89
N SER A 137 -1.84 2.35 26.04
CA SER A 137 -1.22 3.65 26.31
C SER A 137 -0.05 3.89 25.36
N LEU A 138 0.28 5.17 25.12
CA LEU A 138 1.44 5.55 24.31
C LEU A 138 2.73 4.84 24.77
N ALA A 139 2.95 4.77 26.08
CA ALA A 139 4.13 4.09 26.63
C ALA A 139 4.17 2.57 26.31
N GLN A 140 3.00 1.90 26.30
CA GLN A 140 2.91 0.50 25.91
C GLN A 140 3.17 0.30 24.41
N LEU A 141 2.65 1.21 23.56
CA LEU A 141 2.90 1.18 22.12
C LEU A 141 4.38 1.44 21.81
N THR A 142 5.01 2.39 22.50
CA THR A 142 6.45 2.67 22.36
C THR A 142 7.29 1.45 22.76
N ALA A 143 7.01 0.85 23.93
CA ALA A 143 7.72 -0.35 24.37
C ALA A 143 7.52 -1.52 23.40
N LEU A 144 6.32 -1.68 22.84
CA LEU A 144 6.05 -2.69 21.82
C LEU A 144 6.82 -2.42 20.53
N ALA A 145 6.86 -1.17 20.05
CA ALA A 145 7.59 -0.79 18.85
C ALA A 145 9.10 -1.05 18.99
N GLU A 146 9.70 -0.57 20.08
CA GLU A 146 11.12 -0.77 20.41
C GLU A 146 11.46 -2.26 20.50
N GLN A 147 10.63 -3.04 21.20
CA GLN A 147 10.85 -4.48 21.34
C GLN A 147 10.71 -5.21 20.00
N THR A 148 9.73 -4.84 19.18
CA THR A 148 9.50 -5.44 17.86
C THR A 148 10.68 -5.18 16.92
N VAL A 149 11.20 -3.95 16.90
CA VAL A 149 12.38 -3.61 16.10
C VAL A 149 13.59 -4.38 16.61
N LYS A 150 13.82 -4.39 17.93
CA LYS A 150 14.95 -5.12 18.54
C LYS A 150 14.91 -6.63 18.30
N ASP A 151 13.74 -7.24 18.26
CA ASP A 151 13.59 -8.67 18.00
C ASP A 151 13.79 -9.02 16.51
N ALA A 152 13.54 -8.07 15.62
CA ALA A 152 13.71 -8.23 14.18
C ALA A 152 15.11 -7.82 13.67
N ASP A 153 15.78 -6.90 14.36
CA ASP A 153 17.13 -6.40 14.08
C ASP A 153 18.17 -7.49 14.37
N LEU A 154 18.70 -8.10 13.31
CA LEU A 154 19.65 -9.21 13.37
C LEU A 154 21.10 -8.74 13.31
N ASP A 155 21.36 -7.59 12.69
CA ASP A 155 22.71 -7.05 12.52
C ASP A 155 23.08 -5.97 13.57
N GLY A 156 22.10 -5.51 14.36
CA GLY A 156 22.26 -4.62 15.49
C GLY A 156 22.38 -3.14 15.09
N ASP A 157 21.91 -2.74 13.92
CA ASP A 157 21.96 -1.35 13.45
C ASP A 157 20.86 -0.44 14.04
N GLY A 158 19.95 -1.03 14.82
CA GLY A 158 18.84 -0.36 15.50
C GLY A 158 17.62 -0.11 14.61
N ARG A 159 17.59 -0.68 13.41
CA ARG A 159 16.50 -0.56 12.43
C ARG A 159 16.21 -1.94 11.83
N VAL A 160 15.13 -2.02 11.04
CA VAL A 160 14.75 -3.27 10.36
C VAL A 160 14.85 -3.09 8.86
N SER A 161 15.79 -3.79 8.24
CA SER A 161 15.91 -3.89 6.79
C SER A 161 14.79 -4.75 6.19
N PHE A 162 14.58 -4.65 4.88
CA PHE A 162 13.61 -5.53 4.19
C PHE A 162 13.91 -7.02 4.40
N GLN A 163 15.18 -7.42 4.43
CA GLN A 163 15.55 -8.83 4.63
C GLN A 163 15.14 -9.34 6.03
N GLU A 164 15.38 -8.53 7.06
CA GLU A 164 14.98 -8.83 8.44
C GLU A 164 13.46 -8.87 8.57
N PHE A 165 12.75 -7.93 7.95
CA PHE A 165 11.30 -7.93 7.91
C PHE A 165 10.73 -9.22 7.30
N VAL A 166 11.32 -9.71 6.20
CA VAL A 166 10.93 -10.96 5.56
C VAL A 166 11.19 -12.18 6.46
N GLN A 167 12.31 -12.19 7.19
CA GLN A 167 12.65 -13.26 8.15
C GLN A 167 11.68 -13.27 9.33
N SER A 168 11.41 -12.11 9.94
CA SER A 168 10.46 -11.95 11.04
C SER A 168 9.02 -12.30 10.63
N SER A 169 8.69 -12.17 9.34
CA SER A 169 7.37 -12.50 8.78
C SER A 169 7.19 -13.95 8.32
N GLN A 170 8.15 -14.87 8.56
CA GLN A 170 8.06 -16.26 8.07
C GLN A 170 6.92 -17.08 8.70
N GLY A 171 6.45 -16.73 9.90
CA GLY A 171 5.32 -17.39 10.57
C GLY A 171 3.94 -16.79 10.25
N ILE A 172 3.88 -15.70 9.49
CA ILE A 172 2.63 -14.98 9.19
C ILE A 172 2.10 -15.45 7.84
N ASP A 173 0.82 -15.84 7.80
CA ASP A 173 0.12 -16.03 6.53
C ASP A 173 -0.22 -14.67 5.90
N VAL A 174 0.80 -14.10 5.25
CA VAL A 174 0.69 -12.83 4.51
C VAL A 174 -0.20 -13.01 3.28
N HIS A 175 -0.32 -14.22 2.74
CA HIS A 175 -1.12 -14.45 1.54
C HIS A 175 -2.60 -14.22 1.82
N GLU A 176 -3.14 -14.84 2.88
CA GLU A 176 -4.55 -14.67 3.27
C GLU A 176 -4.84 -13.22 3.71
N LYS A 177 -3.96 -12.62 4.52
CA LYS A 177 -4.18 -11.29 5.10
C LYS A 177 -4.07 -10.12 4.11
N PHE A 178 -3.29 -10.28 3.03
CA PHE A 178 -3.13 -9.27 1.98
C PHE A 178 -3.86 -9.62 0.68
N THR A 179 -4.81 -10.55 0.69
CA THR A 179 -5.65 -10.82 -0.49
C THR A 179 -6.99 -10.11 -0.37
N ILE A 180 -7.31 -9.30 -1.38
CA ILE A 180 -8.66 -8.76 -1.57
C ILE A 180 -9.26 -9.45 -2.79
N ILE A 181 -10.46 -10.02 -2.64
CA ILE A 181 -11.22 -10.59 -3.75
C ILE A 181 -12.06 -9.45 -4.36
N PHE A 182 -11.59 -8.93 -5.49
CA PHE A 182 -12.25 -7.87 -6.26
C PHE A 182 -13.29 -8.39 -7.25
#